data_AF-A0A7T1AZM6-F1
#
_entry.id   AF-A0A7T1AZM6-F1
#
_cell.length_a   1.000
_cell.length_b   1.000
_cell.length_c   1.000
_cell.angle_alpha   90.00
_cell.angle_beta   90.00
_cell.angle_gamma   90.00
#
_symmetry.space_group_name_H-M   'P 1'
#
loop_
_entity.id
_entity.type
_entity.pdbx_description
1 polymer ?
#
loop_
_entity_poly.entity_id
_entity_poly.type
_entity_poly.pdbx_seq_one_letter_code
_entity_poly.pdbx_strand_id
1 'polypeptide(L)' 'MLLHLKAILKSIFTAVIIFLLFIAVCGIDAILGSVIVALIAFIIGYASFLYEQYKNKRTK' A
#
# COMPACT_ATOMS: atom_id res chain seq x y z
N MET A 1 16.29 3.37 -10.45
CA MET A 1 16.03 3.94 -9.11
C MET A 1 14.71 4.71 -9.02
N LEU A 2 14.33 5.49 -10.05
CA LEU A 2 13.04 6.23 -10.11
C LEU A 2 11.76 5.37 -10.06
N LEU A 3 11.78 4.16 -10.65
CA LEU A 3 10.61 3.27 -10.69
C LEU A 3 10.20 2.73 -9.30
N HIS A 4 11.17 2.37 -8.47
CA HIS A 4 10.91 1.90 -7.10
C HIS A 4 10.37 3.02 -6.23
N LEU A 5 10.93 4.23 -6.36
CA LEU A 5 10.46 5.39 -5.59
C LEU A 5 9.02 5.76 -5.96
N LYS A 6 8.65 5.71 -7.25
CA LYS A 6 7.30 5.98 -7.71
C LYS A 6 6.29 4.96 -7.17
N ALA A 7 6.69 3.70 -7.04
CA ALA A 7 5.84 2.65 -6.50
C ALA A 7 5.69 2.71 -4.98
N ILE A 8 6.77 3.03 -4.25
CA ILE A 8 6.71 3.30 -2.82
C ILE A 8 5.75 4.46 -2.56
N LEU A 9 5.87 5.55 -3.31
CA LEU A 9 4.99 6.71 -3.17
C LEU A 9 3.52 6.36 -3.47
N LYS A 10 3.27 5.57 -4.51
CA LYS A 10 1.91 5.10 -4.85
C LYS A 10 1.32 4.19 -3.77
N SER A 11 2.14 3.31 -3.19
CA SER A 11 1.72 2.41 -2.11
C SER A 11 1.42 3.17 -0.82
N ILE A 12 2.26 4.16 -0.45
CA ILE A 12 2.03 5.05 0.69
C ILE A 12 0.72 5.83 0.50
N PHE A 13 0.50 6.40 -0.69
CA PHE A 13 -0.71 7.17 -0.98
C PHE A 13 -1.97 6.30 -0.84
N THR A 14 -1.90 5.05 -1.30
CA THR A 14 -3.00 4.09 -1.18
C THR A 14 -3.26 3.72 0.28
N ALA A 15 -2.21 3.49 1.07
CA ALA A 15 -2.33 3.17 2.49
C ALA A 15 -2.95 4.32 3.29
N VAL A 16 -2.60 5.57 2.99
CA VAL A 16 -3.19 6.77 3.63
C VAL A 16 -4.68 6.90 3.30
N ILE A 17 -5.08 6.65 2.05
CA ILE A 17 -6.49 6.67 1.65
C ILE A 17 -7.29 5.59 2.38
N ILE A 18 -6.77 4.36 2.43
CA ILE A 18 -7.43 3.25 3.14
C ILE A 18 -7.54 3.55 4.63
N PHE A 19 -6.48 4.12 5.23
CA PHE A 19 -6.49 4.54 6.63
C PHE A 19 -7.57 5.59 6.92
N LEU A 20 -7.68 6.63 6.08
CA LEU A 20 -8.69 7.68 6.20
C LEU A 20 -10.11 7.12 6.03
N LEU A 21 -10.33 6.26 5.04
CA LEU A 21 -11.62 5.59 4.85
C LEU A 21 -12.01 4.72 6.04
N PHE A 22 -11.05 3.97 6.60
CA PHE A 22 -11.31 3.09 7.72
C PHE A 22 -11.66 3.87 8.99
N ILE A 23 -10.97 4.99 9.26
CA ILE A 23 -11.32 5.89 10.36
C ILE A 23 -12.67 6.59 10.13
N ALA A 24 -12.97 6.98 8.89
CA ALA A 24 -14.26 7.59 8.57
C ALA A 24 -15.44 6.64 8.78
N VAL A 25 -15.24 5.33 8.55
CA VAL A 25 -16.29 4.30 8.69
C VAL A 25 -16.39 3.75 10.12
N CYS A 26 -15.26 3.41 10.74
CA CYS A 26 -15.24 2.78 12.07
C CYS A 26 -15.10 3.77 13.23
N GLY A 27 -14.84 5.05 12.95
CA GLY A 27 -14.60 6.07 13.97
C GLY A 27 -13.20 6.01 14.58
N ILE A 28 -12.95 6.93 15.52
CA ILE A 28 -11.64 7.14 16.18
C ILE A 28 -11.27 5.95 17.09
N ASP A 29 -12.25 5.21 17.60
CA ASP A 29 -12.01 4.05 18.46
C ASP A 29 -11.28 2.90 17.75
N ALA A 30 -11.27 2.89 16.42
CA ALA A 30 -10.64 1.86 15.60
C ALA A 30 -9.23 2.23 15.07
N ILE A 31 -8.56 3.25 15.63
CA ILE A 31 -7.21 3.70 15.19
C ILE A 31 -6.21 2.53 15.11
N LEU A 32 -6.18 1.65 16.10
CA LEU A 32 -5.21 0.55 16.09
C LEU A 32 -5.49 -0.43 14.93
N GLY A 33 -6.77 -0.71 14.66
CA GLY A 33 -7.20 -1.55 13.55
C GLY A 33 -6.92 -0.90 12.20
N SER A 34 -7.16 0.40 12.05
CA SER A 34 -6.87 1.13 10.81
C SER A 34 -5.37 1.17 10.50
N VAL A 35 -4.51 1.31 11.51
CA VAL A 35 -3.04 1.22 11.33
C VAL A 35 -2.65 -0.16 10.81
N ILE A 36 -3.18 -1.24 11.40
CA ILE A 36 -2.88 -2.62 10.97
C ILE A 36 -3.34 -2.85 9.52
N VAL A 37 -4.57 -2.44 9.19
CA VAL A 37 -5.12 -2.58 7.83
C VAL A 37 -4.31 -1.77 6.81
N ALA A 38 -3.91 -0.55 7.16
CA ALA A 38 -3.06 0.29 6.31
C ALA A 38 -1.68 -0.35 6.07
N LEU A 39 -1.09 -0.97 7.09
CA LEU A 39 0.19 -1.68 6.99
C LEU A 39 0.08 -2.91 6.08
N ILE A 40 -0.99 -3.69 6.22
CA ILE A 40 -1.27 -4.85 5.35
C ILE A 40 -1.46 -4.38 3.90
N ALA A 41 -2.26 -3.33 3.67
CA ALA A 41 -2.47 -2.78 2.34
C ALA A 41 -1.16 -2.29 1.70
N PHE A 42 -0.28 -1.65 2.48
CA PHE A 42 1.03 -1.22 2.03
C PHE A 42 1.93 -2.40 1.62
N ILE A 43 1.99 -3.45 2.44
CA ILE A 43 2.80 -4.66 2.17
C ILE A 43 2.29 -5.36 0.90
N ILE A 44 0.98 -5.54 0.76
CA ILE A 44 0.37 -6.17 -0.42
C ILE A 44 0.64 -5.34 -1.68
N GLY A 45 0.45 -4.02 -1.61
CA GLY A 45 0.73 -3.11 -2.72
C GLY A 45 2.20 -3.15 -3.16
N TYR A 46 3.12 -3.21 -2.19
CA TYR A 46 4.56 -3.31 -2.47
C TYR A 46 4.96 -4.68 -3.04
N ALA A 47 4.40 -5.77 -2.50
CA ALA A 47 4.62 -7.12 -3.00
C ALA A 47 4.10 -7.28 -4.44
N SER A 48 2.92 -6.73 -4.74
CA SER A 48 2.36 -6.73 -6.10
C SER A 48 3.27 -5.97 -7.07
N PHE A 49 3.83 -4.83 -6.66
CA PHE A 49 4.80 -4.10 -7.48
C PHE A 49 6.09 -4.88 -7.73
N LEU A 50 6.65 -5.53 -6.71
CA LEU A 50 7.82 -6.40 -6.85
C LEU A 50 7.56 -7.57 -7.81
N TYR A 51 6.38 -8.20 -7.70
CA TYR A 51 5.97 -9.27 -8.59
C TYR A 51 5.87 -8.79 -10.05
N GLU A 52 5.27 -7.62 -10.27
CA GLU A 52 5.13 -7.03 -11.60
C GLU A 52 6.49 -6.67 -12.22
N GLN A 53 7.42 -6.14 -11.42
CA GLN A 53 8.82 -5.91 -11.82
C GLN A 53 9.53 -7.21 -12.20
N TYR A 54 9.36 -8.28 -11.40
CA TYR A 54 9.96 -9.59 -11.67
C TYR A 54 9.43 -10.21 -12.96
N LYS A 55 8.10 -10.18 -13.18
CA LYS A 55 7.45 -10.66 -14.41
C LYS A 55 7.94 -9.88 -15.64
N ASN A 56 8.04 -8.56 -15.53
CA ASN A 56 8.46 -7.70 -16.63
C ASN A 56 9.95 -7.91 -17.00
N LYS A 57 10.79 -8.29 -16.04
CA LYS A 57 12.19 -8.72 -16.28
C LYS A 57 12.33 -10.08 -16.95
N ARG A 58 11.38 -11.00 -16.76
CA ARG A 58 11.39 -12.33 -17.39
C ARG A 58 10.79 -12.37 -18.81
N THR A 59 10.01 -11.34 -19.16
CA THR A 59 9.29 -11.27 -20.44
C THR A 59 10.07 -10.46 -21.51
N LYS A 60 11.15 -9.79 -21.11
CA LYS A 60 12.11 -9.15 -22.02
C LYS A 60 13.36 -10.00 -22.15
#